data_AF-A0A3C0S6M6-F1
#
_entry.id   AF-A0A3C0S6M6-F1
#
_cell.length_a   1.000
_cell.length_b   1.000
_cell.length_c   1.000
_cell.angle_alpha   90.00
_cell.angle_beta   90.00
_cell.angle_gamma   90.00
#
_symmetry.space_group_name_H-M   'P 1'
#
loop_
_entity.id
_entity.type
_entity.pdbx_description
1 polymer ?
#
loop_
_entity_poly.entity_id
_entity_poly.type
_entity_poly.pdbx_seq_one_letter_code
_entity_poly.pdbx_strand_id
1 'polypeptide(L)'
;MKFNNNKKLGTKITQEILQDAYEAVPQLMTLLAPQGWRESSFHQELMVCRYEFYHEFLQMDDYLSPRIDVRRSETDQEISSEPPLSFDEYLYLTFPPLGNDHLELFYILSSILIEITFTSALYRDHEFDVYYFDEMQCEGIMIQLAYVNNQVDKEWANIAFTAFPPPYLDEMDVHHCLELLFTILKKHGFKLDYWHGELLYIVELQDMYWAILYGDLDYEEKDSRRQQIKSDISEILERYDSSYIDPLNLSSIVDLLNRRWVCPFVLAYLHVYDEFPKGYPYLLSDYEGY
;
A
#
# COMPACT_ATOMS: atom_id res chain seq x y z
N MET A 1 -0.88 -14.77 -12.63
CA MET A 1 -1.74 -13.76 -11.96
C MET A 1 -3.13 -13.68 -12.60
N LYS A 2 -4.21 -14.04 -11.88
CA LYS A 2 -5.60 -13.79 -12.30
C LYS A 2 -5.95 -12.29 -12.42
N PHE A 3 -5.08 -11.40 -11.92
CA PHE A 3 -5.21 -9.94 -12.04
C PHE A 3 -5.06 -9.39 -13.47
N ASN A 4 -4.53 -10.17 -14.42
CA ASN A 4 -4.21 -9.69 -15.78
C ASN A 4 -5.43 -9.24 -16.60
N ASN A 5 -6.65 -9.57 -16.15
CA ASN A 5 -7.91 -9.15 -16.78
C ASN A 5 -8.69 -8.12 -15.97
N ASN A 6 -8.18 -7.66 -14.83
CA ASN A 6 -8.85 -6.65 -14.03
C ASN A 6 -8.86 -5.32 -14.78
N LYS A 7 -9.98 -4.61 -14.70
CA LYS A 7 -10.15 -3.33 -15.37
C LYS A 7 -9.84 -2.19 -14.41
N LYS A 8 -9.19 -1.15 -14.91
CA LYS A 8 -9.06 0.10 -14.17
C LYS A 8 -10.45 0.64 -13.86
N LEU A 9 -10.66 1.07 -12.62
CA LEU A 9 -11.88 1.76 -12.24
C LEU A 9 -11.96 3.10 -13.00
N GLY A 10 -13.12 3.41 -13.57
CA GLY A 10 -13.30 4.60 -14.39
C GLY A 10 -13.10 5.89 -13.57
N THR A 11 -12.41 6.87 -14.15
CA THR A 11 -12.04 8.17 -13.53
C THR A 11 -13.18 8.83 -12.76
N LYS A 12 -14.39 8.85 -13.34
CA LYS A 12 -15.55 9.45 -12.68
C LYS A 12 -15.92 8.73 -11.38
N ILE A 13 -15.96 7.40 -11.39
CA ILE A 13 -16.32 6.61 -10.20
C ILE A 13 -15.22 6.73 -9.15
N THR A 14 -13.93 6.66 -9.56
CA THR A 14 -12.81 6.89 -8.64
C THR A 14 -12.90 8.26 -7.98
N GLN A 15 -13.22 9.30 -8.74
CA GLN A 15 -13.41 10.64 -8.20
C GLN A 15 -14.58 10.73 -7.22
N GLU A 16 -15.72 10.08 -7.52
CA GLU A 16 -16.86 10.05 -6.61
C GLU A 16 -16.54 9.32 -5.29
N ILE A 17 -15.80 8.21 -5.35
CA ILE A 17 -15.34 7.47 -4.16
C ILE A 17 -14.35 8.30 -3.34
N LEU A 18 -13.36 8.90 -3.99
CA LEU A 18 -12.35 9.72 -3.30
C LEU A 18 -12.97 11.01 -2.71
N GLN A 19 -13.98 11.60 -3.37
CA GLN A 19 -14.73 12.72 -2.81
C GLN A 19 -15.50 12.30 -1.55
N ASP A 20 -16.18 11.15 -1.56
CA ASP A 20 -16.86 10.63 -0.37
C ASP A 20 -15.87 10.36 0.79
N ALA A 21 -14.67 9.84 0.47
CA ALA A 21 -13.61 9.63 1.46
C ALA A 21 -13.11 10.96 2.05
N TYR A 22 -12.86 11.97 1.20
CA TYR A 22 -12.49 13.32 1.60
C TYR A 22 -13.53 13.95 2.54
N GLU A 23 -14.81 13.85 2.20
CA GLU A 23 -15.91 14.41 3.01
C GLU A 23 -16.06 13.72 4.38
N ALA A 24 -15.66 12.46 4.49
CA ALA A 24 -15.75 11.69 5.73
C ALA A 24 -14.59 11.93 6.71
N VAL A 25 -13.47 12.50 6.25
CA VAL A 25 -12.27 12.77 7.06
C VAL A 25 -12.59 13.44 8.40
N PRO A 26 -13.38 14.53 8.48
CA PRO A 26 -13.61 15.22 9.76
C PRO A 26 -14.24 14.30 10.82
N GLN A 27 -15.15 13.42 10.41
CA GLN A 27 -15.78 12.48 11.33
C GLN A 27 -14.77 11.41 11.78
N LEU A 28 -14.01 10.84 10.85
CA LEU A 28 -13.02 9.81 11.18
C LEU A 28 -11.90 10.35 12.08
N MET A 29 -11.42 11.57 11.82
CA MET A 29 -10.42 12.22 12.67
C MET A 29 -10.84 12.31 14.14
N THR A 30 -12.12 12.57 14.43
CA THR A 30 -12.60 12.63 15.83
C THR A 30 -12.54 11.30 16.56
N LEU A 31 -12.55 10.19 15.81
CA LEU A 31 -12.49 8.85 16.34
C LEU A 31 -11.04 8.39 16.51
N LEU A 32 -10.21 8.63 15.50
CA LEU A 32 -8.81 8.21 15.46
C LEU A 32 -7.89 9.08 16.34
N ALA A 33 -8.12 10.39 16.40
CA ALA A 33 -7.25 11.34 17.08
C ALA A 33 -8.04 12.27 18.02
N PRO A 34 -8.66 11.74 19.08
CA PRO A 34 -9.53 12.52 19.97
C PRO A 34 -8.80 13.66 20.72
N GLN A 35 -7.47 13.56 20.88
CA GLN A 35 -6.63 14.60 21.49
C GLN A 35 -6.04 15.57 20.45
N GLY A 36 -6.28 15.34 19.16
CA GLY A 36 -5.75 16.13 18.05
C GLY A 36 -4.78 15.34 17.16
N TRP A 37 -4.79 15.64 15.87
CA TRP A 37 -4.05 14.90 14.85
C TRP A 37 -2.54 14.90 15.07
N ARG A 38 -1.96 16.06 15.42
CA ARG A 38 -0.51 16.18 15.64
C ARG A 38 0.01 15.37 16.82
N GLU A 39 -0.86 15.05 17.78
CA GLU A 39 -0.52 14.22 18.93
C GLU A 39 -0.75 12.72 18.67
N SER A 40 -1.40 12.38 17.55
CA SER A 40 -1.62 10.99 17.16
C SER A 40 -0.32 10.29 16.77
N SER A 41 -0.30 8.96 16.94
CA SER A 41 0.75 8.08 16.40
C SER A 41 0.93 8.29 14.90
N PHE A 42 -0.16 8.47 14.14
CA PHE A 42 -0.11 8.62 12.68
C PHE A 42 0.73 9.80 12.23
N HIS A 43 0.51 10.97 12.83
CA HIS A 43 1.25 12.16 12.43
C HIS A 43 2.74 12.00 12.76
N GLN A 44 3.06 11.36 13.89
CA GLN A 44 4.45 11.08 14.28
C GLN A 44 5.12 10.13 13.29
N GLU A 45 4.46 9.02 12.93
CA GLU A 45 4.97 8.07 11.94
C GLU A 45 5.07 8.67 10.54
N LEU A 46 4.10 9.48 10.13
CA LEU A 46 4.15 10.20 8.85
C LEU A 46 5.38 11.13 8.79
N MET A 47 5.69 11.80 9.90
CA MET A 47 6.89 12.65 9.98
C MET A 47 8.19 11.85 9.94
N VAL A 48 8.22 10.65 10.53
CA VAL A 48 9.36 9.72 10.43
C VAL A 48 9.54 9.29 8.98
N CYS A 49 8.49 8.80 8.32
CA CYS A 49 8.55 8.39 6.91
C CYS A 49 8.99 9.53 6.00
N ARG A 50 8.43 10.74 6.17
CA ARG A 50 8.84 11.92 5.39
C ARG A 50 10.31 12.24 5.53
N TYR A 51 10.84 12.12 6.74
CA TYR A 51 12.26 12.37 7.03
C TYR A 51 13.15 11.31 6.37
N GLU A 52 12.78 10.04 6.45
CA GLU A 52 13.51 8.94 5.81
C GLU A 52 13.56 9.12 4.29
N PHE A 53 12.42 9.38 3.64
CA PHE A 53 12.33 9.58 2.20
C PHE A 53 13.09 10.82 1.71
N TYR A 54 13.13 11.89 2.50
CA TYR A 54 13.98 13.05 2.19
C TYR A 54 15.46 12.67 2.18
N HIS A 55 15.93 11.87 3.14
CA HIS A 55 17.32 11.42 3.16
C HIS A 55 17.65 10.46 2.01
N GLU A 56 16.71 9.59 1.64
CA GLU A 56 16.86 8.75 0.44
C GLU A 56 16.94 9.60 -0.83
N PHE A 57 16.07 10.60 -0.96
CA PHE A 57 16.09 11.55 -2.08
C PHE A 57 17.46 12.24 -2.21
N LEU A 58 18.03 12.72 -1.10
CA LEU A 58 19.36 13.32 -1.08
C LEU A 58 20.48 12.33 -1.45
N GLN A 59 20.35 11.05 -1.07
CA GLN A 59 21.32 10.01 -1.43
C GLN A 59 21.24 9.59 -2.90
N MET A 60 20.06 9.69 -3.53
CA MET A 60 19.90 9.41 -4.97
C MET A 60 20.58 10.47 -5.84
N ASP A 61 20.64 11.73 -5.38
CA ASP A 61 21.33 12.82 -6.09
C ASP A 61 22.85 12.64 -6.17
N ASP A 62 23.47 11.96 -5.20
CA ASP A 62 24.89 11.59 -5.24
C ASP A 62 25.23 10.60 -6.37
N TYR A 63 24.24 9.83 -6.86
CA TYR A 63 24.39 8.91 -8.01
C TYR A 63 24.00 9.54 -9.35
N LEU A 64 23.17 10.59 -9.34
CA LEU A 64 22.69 11.27 -10.55
C LEU A 64 23.46 12.53 -10.90
N SER A 65 24.42 12.98 -10.07
CA SER A 65 25.35 14.06 -10.43
C SER A 65 26.06 13.72 -11.74
N PRO A 66 25.64 14.29 -12.89
CA PRO A 66 26.45 14.16 -14.07
C PRO A 66 27.70 14.95 -13.70
N ARG A 67 28.86 14.35 -13.89
CA ARG A 67 30.11 15.10 -14.03
C ARG A 67 29.91 16.12 -15.15
N ILE A 68 29.37 17.28 -14.80
CA ILE A 68 29.50 18.47 -15.63
C ILE A 68 30.88 18.98 -15.25
N ASP A 69 31.88 18.49 -16.01
CA ASP A 69 33.21 19.08 -16.14
C ASP A 69 33.05 20.52 -16.67
N VAL A 70 32.54 21.44 -15.84
CA VAL A 70 32.78 22.86 -16.06
C VAL A 70 34.11 23.14 -15.38
N ARG A 71 35.16 23.22 -16.19
CA ARG A 71 36.42 23.88 -15.84
C ARG A 71 36.09 25.24 -15.20
N ARG A 72 36.05 25.29 -13.87
CA ARG A 72 36.09 26.52 -13.09
C ARG A 72 37.38 26.52 -12.30
N SER A 73 38.20 27.48 -12.71
CA SER A 73 39.36 28.05 -12.06
C SER A 73 39.49 27.73 -10.57
N GLU A 74 40.67 27.24 -10.19
CA GLU A 74 41.18 27.23 -8.82
C GLU A 74 41.08 28.63 -8.23
N THR A 75 40.05 28.91 -7.45
CA THR A 75 40.05 29.94 -6.40
C THR A 75 38.78 29.78 -5.57
N ASP A 76 38.99 29.45 -4.30
CA ASP A 76 38.09 29.67 -3.15
C ASP A 76 36.61 29.37 -3.36
N GLN A 77 36.22 28.12 -3.14
CA GLN A 77 34.88 27.82 -2.64
C GLN A 77 35.01 26.92 -1.42
N GLU A 78 34.81 27.52 -0.24
CA GLU A 78 34.34 26.80 0.94
C GLU A 78 33.23 25.85 0.47
N ILE A 79 33.43 24.56 0.70
CA ILE A 79 32.41 23.54 0.46
C ILE A 79 31.30 23.81 1.49
N SER A 80 30.37 24.69 1.12
CA SER A 80 29.07 24.74 1.76
C SER A 80 28.35 23.47 1.34
N SER A 81 28.50 22.42 2.14
CA SER A 81 27.75 21.17 1.98
C SER A 81 26.34 21.34 2.56
N GLU A 82 25.62 22.35 2.12
CA GLU A 82 24.16 22.39 2.31
C GLU A 82 23.52 21.58 1.19
N PRO A 83 22.56 20.69 1.49
CA PRO A 83 21.85 19.95 0.47
C PRO A 83 21.18 20.93 -0.52
N PRO A 84 21.10 20.58 -1.82
CA PRO A 84 20.58 21.49 -2.86
C PRO A 84 19.09 21.82 -2.68
N LEU A 85 18.38 21.05 -1.88
CA LEU A 85 16.99 21.23 -1.50
C LEU A 85 16.88 21.01 0.01
N SER A 86 16.38 21.98 0.76
CA SER A 86 16.10 21.82 2.18
C SER A 86 14.88 20.92 2.41
N PHE A 87 14.75 20.36 3.62
CA PHE A 87 13.59 19.54 3.97
C PHE A 87 12.26 20.29 3.81
N ASP A 88 12.22 21.58 4.16
CA ASP A 88 11.03 22.40 4.01
C ASP A 88 10.67 22.64 2.53
N GLU A 89 11.66 22.85 1.66
CA GLU A 89 11.44 23.00 0.21
C GLU A 89 10.99 21.68 -0.42
N TYR A 90 11.53 20.55 0.03
CA TYR A 90 11.07 19.23 -0.38
C TYR A 90 9.61 19.00 0.01
N LEU A 91 9.25 19.29 1.26
CA LEU A 91 7.86 19.18 1.72
C LEU A 91 6.91 20.13 0.97
N TYR A 92 7.38 21.29 0.53
CA TYR A 92 6.58 22.23 -0.26
C TYR A 92 6.16 21.67 -1.62
N LEU A 93 6.81 20.63 -2.13
CA LEU A 93 6.52 20.02 -3.44
C LEU A 93 5.85 18.64 -3.33
N THR A 94 5.50 18.20 -2.12
CA THR A 94 5.00 16.83 -1.90
C THR A 94 3.59 16.82 -1.33
N PHE A 95 2.77 15.88 -1.81
CA PHE A 95 1.45 15.62 -1.27
C PHE A 95 1.50 14.50 -0.22
N PRO A 96 0.75 14.62 0.89
CA PRO A 96 -0.06 15.78 1.30
C PRO A 96 0.82 16.91 1.88
N PRO A 97 0.37 18.18 1.87
CA PRO A 97 1.12 19.28 2.46
C PRO A 97 1.23 19.13 3.99
N LEU A 98 2.40 19.45 4.53
CA LEU A 98 2.66 19.37 5.97
C LEU A 98 1.70 20.27 6.76
N GLY A 99 1.12 19.72 7.83
CA GLY A 99 0.30 20.48 8.76
C GLY A 99 -1.11 20.78 8.25
N ASN A 100 -1.51 20.18 7.13
CA ASN A 100 -2.91 20.05 6.74
C ASN A 100 -3.43 18.67 7.18
N ASP A 101 -3.86 18.59 8.43
CA ASP A 101 -4.31 17.36 9.08
C ASP A 101 -5.39 16.62 8.26
N HIS A 102 -6.27 17.38 7.59
CA HIS A 102 -7.33 16.81 6.76
C HIS A 102 -6.77 16.11 5.52
N LEU A 103 -5.86 16.75 4.80
CA LEU A 103 -5.21 16.15 3.63
C LEU A 103 -4.28 15.01 4.00
N GLU A 104 -3.66 15.06 5.19
CA GLU A 104 -2.86 13.94 5.70
C GLU A 104 -3.69 12.68 5.90
N LEU A 105 -4.85 12.75 6.59
CA LEU A 105 -5.73 11.57 6.72
C LEU A 105 -6.37 11.17 5.39
N PHE A 106 -6.74 12.14 4.55
CA PHE A 106 -7.29 11.85 3.22
C PHE A 106 -6.31 11.07 2.34
N TYR A 107 -5.03 11.40 2.41
CA TYR A 107 -3.97 10.67 1.72
C TYR A 107 -3.92 9.21 2.18
N ILE A 108 -3.90 8.99 3.49
CA ILE A 108 -3.88 7.65 4.09
C ILE A 108 -5.08 6.81 3.61
N LEU A 109 -6.29 7.37 3.68
CA LEU A 109 -7.50 6.68 3.21
C LEU A 109 -7.42 6.30 1.72
N SER A 110 -6.82 7.16 0.92
CA SER A 110 -6.67 6.91 -0.52
C SER A 110 -5.62 5.83 -0.81
N SER A 111 -4.52 5.80 -0.06
CA SER A 111 -3.54 4.72 -0.13
C SER A 111 -4.15 3.37 0.27
N ILE A 112 -4.94 3.33 1.35
CA ILE A 112 -5.66 2.11 1.75
C ILE A 112 -6.64 1.66 0.65
N LEU A 113 -7.33 2.58 -0.04
CA LEU A 113 -8.19 2.21 -1.19
C LEU A 113 -7.40 1.52 -2.31
N ILE A 114 -6.19 2.00 -2.62
CA ILE A 114 -5.30 1.37 -3.59
C ILE A 114 -4.92 -0.04 -3.11
N GLU A 115 -4.49 -0.15 -1.84
CA GLU A 115 -4.10 -1.42 -1.21
C GLU A 115 -5.22 -2.46 -1.18
N ILE A 116 -6.48 -2.04 -0.93
CA ILE A 116 -7.65 -2.93 -1.02
C ILE A 116 -7.64 -3.70 -2.34
N THR A 117 -7.20 -3.09 -3.44
CA THR A 117 -7.18 -3.72 -4.76
C THR A 117 -5.80 -4.20 -5.23
N PHE A 118 -4.79 -4.20 -4.36
CA PHE A 118 -3.44 -4.67 -4.69
C PHE A 118 -3.40 -6.20 -4.83
N THR A 119 -3.98 -6.92 -3.85
CA THR A 119 -4.13 -8.39 -3.91
C THR A 119 -5.58 -8.84 -4.05
N SER A 120 -6.52 -7.92 -4.23
CA SER A 120 -7.96 -8.22 -4.32
C SER A 120 -8.60 -7.48 -5.48
N ALA A 121 -9.86 -7.77 -5.78
CA ALA A 121 -10.58 -7.08 -6.84
C ALA A 121 -11.97 -6.64 -6.39
N LEU A 122 -12.40 -5.48 -6.87
CA LEU A 122 -13.77 -5.02 -6.70
C LEU A 122 -14.65 -5.60 -7.78
N TYR A 123 -15.88 -5.97 -7.46
CA TYR A 123 -16.89 -6.35 -8.43
C TYR A 123 -18.24 -5.75 -8.07
N ARG A 124 -19.17 -5.78 -9.03
CA ARG A 124 -20.56 -5.42 -8.80
C ARG A 124 -21.45 -6.64 -9.02
N ASP A 125 -22.54 -6.72 -8.27
CA ASP A 125 -23.52 -7.78 -8.50
C ASP A 125 -24.03 -7.70 -9.94
N HIS A 126 -24.11 -8.87 -10.60
CA HIS A 126 -24.56 -9.01 -11.98
C HIS A 126 -23.63 -8.47 -13.07
N GLU A 127 -22.41 -8.06 -12.72
CA GLU A 127 -21.35 -7.74 -13.68
C GLU A 127 -20.29 -8.86 -13.70
N PHE A 128 -19.73 -9.15 -14.88
CA PHE A 128 -18.62 -10.10 -15.03
C PHE A 128 -17.26 -9.44 -14.85
N ASP A 129 -17.23 -8.11 -14.88
CA ASP A 129 -16.01 -7.33 -14.78
C ASP A 129 -15.56 -7.20 -13.33
N VAL A 130 -14.26 -7.23 -13.14
CA VAL A 130 -13.58 -6.98 -11.87
C VAL A 130 -12.68 -5.76 -12.03
N TYR A 131 -12.58 -4.95 -10.99
CA TYR A 131 -12.01 -3.62 -11.01
C TYR A 131 -10.91 -3.43 -9.97
N TYR A 132 -9.97 -2.54 -10.27
CA TYR A 132 -8.93 -2.11 -9.34
C TYR A 132 -8.75 -0.59 -9.39
N PHE A 133 -8.20 -0.01 -8.33
CA PHE A 133 -7.80 1.39 -8.29
C PHE A 133 -6.43 1.56 -8.94
N ASP A 134 -6.35 2.42 -9.95
CA ASP A 134 -5.08 2.78 -10.57
C ASP A 134 -4.39 3.87 -9.74
N GLU A 135 -3.19 3.59 -9.24
CA GLU A 135 -2.41 4.45 -8.34
C GLU A 135 -2.25 5.86 -8.90
N MET A 136 -1.64 6.00 -10.08
CA MET A 136 -1.42 7.30 -10.75
C MET A 136 -2.72 8.10 -10.94
N GLN A 137 -3.82 7.42 -11.26
CA GLN A 137 -5.13 8.05 -11.37
C GLN A 137 -5.65 8.53 -10.03
N CYS A 138 -5.55 7.71 -8.97
CA CYS A 138 -5.95 8.09 -7.62
C CYS A 138 -5.16 9.31 -7.14
N GLU A 139 -3.84 9.31 -7.32
CA GLU A 139 -2.96 10.41 -6.94
C GLU A 139 -3.31 11.73 -7.63
N GLY A 140 -3.49 11.69 -8.95
CA GLY A 140 -3.92 12.88 -9.71
C GLY A 140 -5.29 13.39 -9.26
N ILE A 141 -6.23 12.50 -8.94
CA ILE A 141 -7.55 12.90 -8.43
C ILE A 141 -7.44 13.48 -7.01
N MET A 142 -6.63 12.92 -6.12
CA MET A 142 -6.43 13.44 -4.76
C MET A 142 -5.97 14.90 -4.77
N ILE A 143 -4.95 15.20 -5.57
CA ILE A 143 -4.40 16.56 -5.69
C ILE A 143 -5.46 17.51 -6.29
N GLN A 144 -6.18 17.04 -7.31
CA GLN A 144 -7.29 17.81 -7.91
C GLN A 144 -8.41 18.09 -6.91
N LEU A 145 -8.76 17.13 -6.04
CA LEU A 145 -9.75 17.31 -4.99
C LEU A 145 -9.27 18.30 -3.93
N ALA A 146 -8.01 18.24 -3.51
CA ALA A 146 -7.42 19.23 -2.61
C ALA A 146 -7.51 20.65 -3.20
N TYR A 147 -7.24 20.81 -4.50
CA TYR A 147 -7.38 22.10 -5.19
C TYR A 147 -8.84 22.58 -5.26
N VAL A 148 -9.77 21.72 -5.70
CA VAL A 148 -11.20 22.09 -5.84
C VAL A 148 -11.83 22.46 -4.49
N ASN A 149 -11.35 21.84 -3.40
CA ASN A 149 -11.77 22.15 -2.04
C ASN A 149 -10.98 23.29 -1.38
N ASN A 150 -10.17 24.03 -2.16
CA ASN A 150 -9.36 25.17 -1.72
C ASN A 150 -8.39 24.86 -0.56
N GLN A 151 -7.93 23.61 -0.47
CA GLN A 151 -6.91 23.20 0.51
C GLN A 151 -5.49 23.54 0.05
N VAL A 152 -5.30 23.64 -1.26
CA VAL A 152 -4.04 24.03 -1.93
C VAL A 152 -4.36 24.96 -3.09
N ASP A 153 -3.39 25.77 -3.51
CA ASP A 153 -3.53 26.61 -4.69
C ASP A 153 -3.27 25.83 -5.99
N LYS A 154 -3.56 26.49 -7.12
CA LYS A 154 -3.43 25.89 -8.44
C LYS A 154 -1.98 25.63 -8.83
N GLU A 155 -1.05 26.50 -8.44
CA GLU A 155 0.37 26.37 -8.82
C GLU A 155 0.97 25.15 -8.12
N TRP A 156 0.69 25.02 -6.82
CA TRP A 156 1.02 23.87 -6.00
C TRP A 156 0.44 22.57 -6.57
N ALA A 157 -0.85 22.55 -6.89
CA ALA A 157 -1.51 21.36 -7.45
C ALA A 157 -0.92 20.89 -8.80
N ASN A 158 -0.24 21.76 -9.55
CA ASN A 158 0.39 21.37 -10.82
C ASN A 158 1.80 20.79 -10.65
N ILE A 159 2.46 21.07 -9.53
CA ILE A 159 3.86 20.67 -9.29
C ILE A 159 3.98 19.59 -8.21
N ALA A 160 2.96 19.43 -7.37
CA ALA A 160 2.96 18.46 -6.30
C ALA A 160 2.98 17.04 -6.84
N PHE A 161 3.73 16.18 -6.16
CA PHE A 161 3.73 14.74 -6.38
C PHE A 161 3.59 14.00 -5.05
N THR A 162 3.02 12.82 -5.10
CA THR A 162 2.98 11.88 -3.98
C THR A 162 4.35 11.22 -3.87
N ALA A 163 4.95 11.30 -2.70
CA ALA A 163 6.35 10.92 -2.51
C ALA A 163 6.57 9.96 -1.34
N PHE A 164 5.52 9.68 -0.56
CA PHE A 164 5.65 9.00 0.71
C PHE A 164 4.65 7.86 0.79
N PRO A 165 5.05 6.66 1.23
CA PRO A 165 4.07 5.66 1.60
C PRO A 165 3.20 6.19 2.75
N PRO A 166 1.96 5.70 2.90
CA PRO A 166 1.20 5.97 4.11
C PRO A 166 2.00 5.47 5.33
N PRO A 167 1.93 6.17 6.48
CA PRO A 167 2.52 5.69 7.72
C PRO A 167 1.90 4.35 8.12
N TYR A 168 2.59 3.62 8.99
CA TYR A 168 1.98 2.46 9.60
C TYR A 168 0.81 2.92 10.50
N LEU A 169 -0.19 2.05 10.60
CA LEU A 169 -1.39 2.27 11.37
C LEU A 169 -1.57 1.03 12.25
N ASP A 170 -1.97 1.21 13.51
CA ASP A 170 -2.29 0.05 14.34
C ASP A 170 -3.55 -0.66 13.83
N GLU A 171 -3.75 -1.92 14.24
CA GLU A 171 -4.82 -2.76 13.69
C GLU A 171 -6.22 -2.17 13.89
N MET A 172 -6.47 -1.47 15.00
CA MET A 172 -7.78 -0.89 15.32
C MET A 172 -8.04 0.36 14.48
N ASP A 173 -7.03 1.18 14.30
CA ASP A 173 -7.11 2.39 13.50
C ASP A 173 -7.28 2.05 12.01
N VAL A 174 -6.52 1.06 11.53
CA VAL A 174 -6.72 0.45 10.20
C VAL A 174 -8.15 -0.03 10.06
N HIS A 175 -8.68 -0.73 11.07
CA HIS A 175 -10.04 -1.26 11.04
C HIS A 175 -11.08 -0.16 10.85
N HIS A 176 -10.99 0.94 11.59
CA HIS A 176 -11.90 2.08 11.44
C HIS A 176 -11.79 2.78 10.09
N CYS A 177 -10.58 2.92 9.55
CA CYS A 177 -10.38 3.40 8.18
C CYS A 177 -11.06 2.46 7.17
N LEU A 178 -10.86 1.15 7.29
CA LEU A 178 -11.45 0.15 6.41
C LEU A 178 -12.98 0.10 6.49
N GLU A 179 -13.57 0.22 7.68
CA GLU A 179 -15.03 0.29 7.86
C GLU A 179 -15.63 1.47 7.08
N LEU A 180 -15.00 2.64 7.17
CA LEU A 180 -15.40 3.82 6.41
C LEU A 180 -15.29 3.56 4.91
N LEU A 181 -14.15 3.07 4.45
CA LEU A 181 -13.89 2.83 3.02
C LEU A 181 -14.82 1.76 2.46
N PHE A 182 -15.07 0.68 3.19
CA PHE A 182 -16.04 -0.34 2.79
C PHE A 182 -17.47 0.19 2.77
N THR A 183 -17.83 1.10 3.68
CA THR A 183 -19.14 1.77 3.67
C THR A 183 -19.29 2.62 2.40
N ILE A 184 -18.24 3.33 2.00
CA ILE A 184 -18.22 4.10 0.75
C ILE A 184 -18.30 3.15 -0.46
N LEU A 185 -17.49 2.09 -0.50
CA LEU A 185 -17.55 1.10 -1.59
C LEU A 185 -18.94 0.46 -1.71
N LYS A 186 -19.59 0.14 -0.59
CA LYS A 186 -20.95 -0.41 -0.53
C LYS A 186 -21.96 0.57 -1.09
N LYS A 187 -21.87 1.86 -0.72
CA LYS A 187 -22.69 2.95 -1.27
C LYS A 187 -22.55 3.04 -2.80
N HIS A 188 -21.35 2.79 -3.33
CA HIS A 188 -21.06 2.76 -4.78
C HIS A 188 -21.34 1.41 -5.46
N GLY A 189 -21.94 0.45 -4.74
CA GLY A 189 -22.38 -0.83 -5.25
C GLY A 189 -21.27 -1.86 -5.47
N PHE A 190 -20.07 -1.62 -4.93
CA PHE A 190 -18.97 -2.56 -5.03
C PHE A 190 -19.00 -3.61 -3.92
N LYS A 191 -18.40 -4.76 -4.20
CA LYS A 191 -18.09 -5.86 -3.30
C LYS A 191 -16.66 -6.32 -3.52
N LEU A 192 -16.12 -7.12 -2.61
CA LEU A 192 -14.72 -7.56 -2.63
C LEU A 192 -14.58 -9.05 -2.96
N ASP A 193 -13.74 -9.35 -3.94
CA ASP A 193 -13.16 -10.68 -4.19
C ASP A 193 -11.73 -10.66 -3.64
N TYR A 194 -11.54 -11.28 -2.47
CA TYR A 194 -10.36 -11.15 -1.62
C TYR A 194 -9.39 -12.33 -1.80
N TRP A 195 -8.11 -12.03 -1.97
CA TRP A 195 -7.04 -13.02 -1.83
C TRP A 195 -6.02 -12.56 -0.80
N HIS A 196 -5.67 -13.48 0.11
CA HIS A 196 -4.66 -13.24 1.13
C HIS A 196 -3.27 -13.06 0.52
N GLY A 197 -2.66 -11.89 0.74
CA GLY A 197 -1.36 -11.53 0.16
C GLY A 197 -0.22 -12.48 0.53
N GLU A 198 -0.12 -12.89 1.81
CA GLU A 198 0.95 -13.83 2.19
C GLU A 198 0.74 -15.23 1.61
N LEU A 199 -0.52 -15.65 1.38
CA LEU A 199 -0.75 -16.93 0.70
C LEU A 199 -0.30 -16.85 -0.77
N LEU A 200 -0.59 -15.73 -1.44
CA LEU A 200 -0.10 -15.51 -2.80
C LEU A 200 1.43 -15.53 -2.85
N TYR A 201 2.09 -14.84 -1.92
CA TYR A 201 3.55 -14.82 -1.85
C TYR A 201 4.15 -16.20 -1.55
N ILE A 202 3.56 -16.97 -0.62
CA ILE A 202 3.98 -18.35 -0.35
C ILE A 202 3.83 -19.23 -1.59
N VAL A 203 2.75 -19.09 -2.35
CA VAL A 203 2.55 -19.83 -3.62
C VAL A 203 3.63 -19.46 -4.63
N GLU A 204 3.93 -18.17 -4.81
CA GLU A 204 5.02 -17.72 -5.70
C GLU A 204 6.38 -18.31 -5.30
N LEU A 205 6.68 -18.37 -3.99
CA LEU A 205 7.87 -19.01 -3.47
C LEU A 205 7.89 -20.53 -3.76
N GLN A 206 6.76 -21.21 -3.57
CA GLN A 206 6.63 -22.64 -3.91
C GLN A 206 6.83 -22.88 -5.41
N ASP A 207 6.31 -22.02 -6.29
CA ASP A 207 6.52 -22.12 -7.73
C ASP A 207 7.99 -21.90 -8.11
N MET A 208 8.65 -20.91 -7.50
CA MET A 208 10.08 -20.70 -7.66
C MET A 208 10.90 -21.90 -7.19
N TYR A 209 10.50 -22.54 -6.09
CA TYR A 209 11.12 -23.77 -5.58
C TYR A 209 11.09 -24.89 -6.62
N TRP A 210 9.94 -25.09 -7.25
CA TRP A 210 9.78 -26.10 -8.30
C TRP A 210 10.51 -25.71 -9.59
N ALA A 211 10.53 -24.43 -9.96
CA ALA A 211 11.25 -23.94 -11.14
C ALA A 211 12.77 -24.16 -11.03
N ILE A 212 13.36 -24.00 -9.84
CA ILE A 212 14.80 -24.23 -9.60
C ILE A 212 15.21 -25.66 -9.95
N LEU A 213 14.35 -26.66 -9.72
CA LEU A 213 14.66 -28.06 -10.05
C LEU A 213 15.00 -28.24 -11.53
N TYR A 214 14.28 -27.52 -12.39
CA TYR A 214 14.40 -27.61 -13.84
C TYR A 214 15.33 -26.56 -14.46
N GLY A 215 15.80 -25.59 -13.67
CA GLY A 215 16.73 -24.55 -14.10
C GLY A 215 18.13 -25.08 -14.42
N ASP A 216 18.87 -24.33 -15.23
CA ASP A 216 20.28 -24.61 -15.57
C ASP A 216 21.21 -24.03 -14.49
N LEU A 217 21.22 -24.69 -13.33
CA LEU A 217 22.03 -24.35 -12.16
C LEU A 217 22.75 -25.62 -11.70
N ASP A 218 23.92 -25.47 -11.08
CA ASP A 218 24.60 -26.61 -10.47
C ASP A 218 23.84 -27.15 -9.26
N TYR A 219 24.20 -28.37 -8.83
CA TYR A 219 23.48 -29.07 -7.77
C TYR A 219 23.54 -28.33 -6.41
N GLU A 220 24.68 -27.75 -6.06
CA GLU A 220 24.86 -27.08 -4.77
C GLU A 220 24.08 -25.77 -4.72
N GLU A 221 24.07 -25.01 -5.81
CA GLU A 221 23.28 -23.80 -5.94
C GLU A 221 21.78 -24.09 -5.92
N LYS A 222 21.34 -25.17 -6.58
CA LYS A 222 19.93 -25.61 -6.51
C LYS A 222 19.52 -25.95 -5.10
N ASP A 223 20.33 -26.71 -4.36
CA ASP A 223 20.01 -27.07 -2.98
C ASP A 223 19.97 -25.83 -2.08
N SER A 224 20.99 -24.98 -2.15
CA SER A 224 21.08 -23.74 -1.37
C SER A 224 19.86 -22.83 -1.57
N ARG A 225 19.51 -22.50 -2.82
CA ARG A 225 18.34 -21.65 -3.12
C ARG A 225 17.02 -22.28 -2.68
N ARG A 226 16.90 -23.60 -2.80
CA ARG A 226 15.70 -24.34 -2.35
C ARG A 226 15.57 -24.37 -0.83
N GLN A 227 16.68 -24.45 -0.10
CA GLN A 227 16.66 -24.32 1.36
C GLN A 227 16.32 -22.90 1.79
N GLN A 228 16.85 -21.87 1.09
CA GLN A 228 16.49 -20.48 1.35
C GLN A 228 14.98 -20.27 1.22
N ILE A 229 14.37 -20.70 0.11
CA ILE A 229 12.92 -20.58 -0.08
C ILE A 229 12.12 -21.27 1.03
N LYS A 230 12.53 -22.48 1.45
CA LYS A 230 11.87 -23.16 2.58
C LYS A 230 12.01 -22.37 3.88
N SER A 231 13.17 -21.76 4.11
CA SER A 231 13.42 -20.90 5.27
C SER A 231 12.52 -19.67 5.23
N ASP A 232 12.43 -19.00 4.08
CA ASP A 232 11.61 -17.79 3.89
C ASP A 232 10.13 -18.09 4.17
N ILE A 233 9.60 -19.20 3.63
CA ILE A 233 8.23 -19.63 3.93
C ILE A 233 8.08 -19.95 5.43
N SER A 234 9.03 -20.66 6.03
CA SER A 234 8.96 -21.04 7.46
C SER A 234 8.92 -19.80 8.36
N GLU A 235 9.71 -18.77 8.06
CA GLU A 235 9.73 -17.51 8.80
C GLU A 235 8.35 -16.82 8.80
N ILE A 236 7.63 -16.88 7.69
CA ILE A 236 6.25 -16.37 7.61
C ILE A 236 5.33 -17.19 8.53
N LEU A 237 5.41 -18.52 8.45
CA LEU A 237 4.54 -19.42 9.22
C LEU A 237 4.77 -19.33 10.73
N GLU A 238 6.01 -19.11 11.15
CA GLU A 238 6.40 -18.97 12.57
C GLU A 238 5.74 -17.78 13.27
N ARG A 239 5.28 -16.77 12.52
CA ARG A 239 4.50 -15.64 13.05
C ARG A 239 3.12 -16.07 13.56
N TYR A 240 2.60 -17.20 13.08
CA TYR A 240 1.24 -17.68 13.37
C TYR A 240 1.20 -18.87 14.32
N ASP A 241 2.13 -19.80 14.16
CA ASP A 241 2.25 -20.95 15.05
C ASP A 241 3.71 -21.43 15.09
N SER A 242 4.13 -21.88 16.27
CA SER A 242 5.48 -22.45 16.48
C SER A 242 5.55 -23.93 16.12
N SER A 243 4.41 -24.56 15.84
CA SER A 243 4.36 -25.94 15.37
C SER A 243 4.93 -26.06 13.95
N TYR A 244 5.76 -27.08 13.72
CA TYR A 244 6.29 -27.35 12.38
C TYR A 244 5.17 -27.64 11.37
N ILE A 245 5.17 -26.88 10.28
CA ILE A 245 4.35 -27.08 9.09
C ILE A 245 5.31 -27.23 7.92
N ASP A 246 5.10 -28.25 7.08
CA ASP A 246 5.90 -28.42 5.87
C ASP A 246 5.72 -27.20 4.94
N PRO A 247 6.78 -26.43 4.65
CA PRO A 247 6.71 -25.23 3.81
C PRO A 247 6.18 -25.48 2.39
N LEU A 248 6.17 -26.73 1.93
CA LEU A 248 5.68 -27.12 0.60
C LEU A 248 4.26 -27.71 0.63
N ASN A 249 3.63 -27.83 1.80
CA ASN A 249 2.28 -28.34 1.95
C ASN A 249 1.27 -27.19 2.03
N LEU A 250 0.87 -26.67 0.86
CA LEU A 250 -0.05 -25.53 0.75
C LEU A 250 -1.38 -25.76 1.48
N SER A 251 -1.94 -26.98 1.45
CA SER A 251 -3.18 -27.30 2.17
C SER A 251 -3.05 -27.05 3.67
N SER A 252 -1.93 -27.46 4.27
CA SER A 252 -1.72 -27.28 5.72
C SER A 252 -1.48 -25.81 6.08
N ILE A 253 -0.86 -25.05 5.17
CA ILE A 253 -0.64 -23.61 5.32
C ILE A 253 -1.96 -22.83 5.24
N VAL A 254 -2.82 -23.15 4.27
CA VAL A 254 -4.17 -22.57 4.15
C VAL A 254 -4.98 -22.85 5.42
N ASP A 255 -4.96 -24.09 5.92
CA ASP A 255 -5.64 -24.46 7.16
C ASP A 255 -5.09 -23.72 8.38
N LEU A 256 -3.78 -23.48 8.45
CA LEU A 256 -3.17 -22.68 9.51
C LEU A 256 -3.72 -21.25 9.50
N LEU A 257 -3.66 -20.58 8.35
CA LEU A 257 -4.04 -19.17 8.25
C LEU A 257 -5.53 -18.97 8.49
N ASN A 258 -6.40 -19.85 7.99
CA ASN A 258 -7.83 -19.82 8.33
C ASN A 258 -8.11 -19.95 9.84
N ARG A 259 -7.22 -20.61 10.60
CA ARG A 259 -7.38 -20.82 12.05
C ARG A 259 -6.76 -19.73 12.90
N ARG A 260 -5.64 -19.14 12.47
CA ARG A 260 -4.79 -18.27 13.29
C ARG A 260 -4.83 -16.81 12.89
N TRP A 261 -5.09 -16.51 11.62
CA TRP A 261 -5.06 -15.14 11.12
C TRP A 261 -6.43 -14.48 11.20
N VAL A 262 -6.44 -13.27 11.74
CA VAL A 262 -7.61 -12.40 11.78
C VAL A 262 -7.32 -11.20 10.90
N CYS A 263 -7.81 -11.23 9.66
CA CYS A 263 -7.53 -10.17 8.69
C CYS A 263 -8.39 -8.91 8.96
N PRO A 264 -7.81 -7.72 9.18
CA PRO A 264 -8.57 -6.48 9.35
C PRO A 264 -9.52 -6.16 8.19
N PHE A 265 -9.11 -6.46 6.94
CA PHE A 265 -9.95 -6.29 5.74
C PHE A 265 -11.21 -7.15 5.80
N VAL A 266 -11.05 -8.43 6.16
CA VAL A 266 -12.18 -9.36 6.25
C VAL A 266 -13.11 -8.97 7.39
N LEU A 267 -12.57 -8.55 8.53
CA LEU A 267 -13.38 -8.10 9.67
C LEU A 267 -14.18 -6.83 9.34
N ALA A 268 -13.53 -5.81 8.78
CA ALA A 268 -14.20 -4.56 8.44
C ALA A 268 -15.25 -4.78 7.34
N TYR A 269 -14.95 -5.63 6.35
CA TYR A 269 -15.92 -6.03 5.33
C TYR A 269 -17.12 -6.74 5.96
N LEU A 270 -16.89 -7.71 6.85
CA LEU A 270 -17.96 -8.43 7.55
C LEU A 270 -18.85 -7.49 8.35
N HIS A 271 -18.28 -6.50 9.04
CA HIS A 271 -19.05 -5.53 9.81
C HIS A 271 -19.93 -4.64 8.92
N VAL A 272 -19.44 -4.24 7.75
CA VAL A 272 -20.17 -3.34 6.85
C VAL A 272 -21.19 -4.09 5.97
N TYR A 273 -20.85 -5.28 5.50
CA TYR A 273 -21.66 -6.04 4.53
C TYR A 273 -22.55 -7.10 5.19
N ASP A 274 -22.33 -7.44 6.47
CA ASP A 274 -22.98 -8.54 7.19
C ASP A 274 -22.76 -9.92 6.53
N GLU A 275 -21.72 -10.04 5.69
CA GLU A 275 -21.30 -11.26 5.02
C GLU A 275 -19.77 -11.27 4.82
N PHE A 276 -19.18 -12.46 4.65
CA PHE A 276 -17.77 -12.57 4.31
C PHE A 276 -17.52 -12.15 2.84
N PRO A 277 -16.36 -11.54 2.53
CA PRO A 277 -15.99 -11.29 1.14
C PRO A 277 -15.81 -12.62 0.40
N LYS A 278 -15.97 -12.58 -0.92
CA LYS A 278 -15.65 -13.75 -1.75
C LYS A 278 -14.16 -14.06 -1.62
N GLY A 279 -13.79 -15.36 -1.63
CA GLY A 279 -12.42 -15.80 -1.35
C GLY A 279 -12.09 -15.97 0.14
N TYR A 280 -13.08 -15.76 1.03
CA TYR A 280 -12.99 -16.09 2.45
C TYR A 280 -14.12 -17.05 2.89
N PRO A 281 -13.85 -18.12 3.66
CA PRO A 281 -12.52 -18.56 4.11
C PRO A 281 -11.64 -18.98 2.93
N TYR A 282 -10.33 -18.99 3.14
CA TYR A 282 -9.36 -19.33 2.10
C TYR A 282 -9.57 -20.77 1.65
N LEU A 283 -9.74 -21.01 0.35
CA LEU A 283 -9.82 -22.35 -0.22
C LEU A 283 -8.56 -22.68 -1.00
N LEU A 284 -8.05 -23.89 -0.86
CA LEU A 284 -6.87 -24.35 -1.58
C LEU A 284 -6.98 -24.14 -3.11
N SER A 285 -8.17 -24.38 -3.68
CA SER A 285 -8.45 -24.17 -5.11
C SER A 285 -8.35 -22.72 -5.58
N ASP A 286 -8.42 -21.76 -4.66
CA ASP A 286 -8.23 -20.35 -4.99
C ASP A 286 -6.75 -20.03 -5.23
N TYR A 287 -5.85 -20.90 -4.78
CA TYR A 287 -4.39 -20.80 -4.78
C TYR A 287 -3.68 -21.85 -5.65
N GLU A 288 -4.36 -22.97 -5.97
CA GLU A 288 -3.85 -23.99 -6.90
C GLU A 288 -4.11 -23.61 -8.37
N GLY A 289 -3.10 -23.77 -9.22
CA GLY A 289 -3.22 -23.51 -10.67
C GLY A 289 -3.03 -22.03 -11.05
N TYR A 290 -2.30 -21.29 -10.21
CA TYR A 290 -1.56 -20.12 -10.65
C TYR A 290 -0.33 -20.50 -11.47
#